data_AF-A0A969F7Q0-F1
#
_entry.id   AF-A0A969F7Q0-F1
#
_cell.length_a   1.000
_cell.length_b   1.000
_cell.length_c   1.000
_cell.angle_alpha   90.00
_cell.angle_beta   90.00
_cell.angle_gamma   90.00
#
_symmetry.space_group_name_H-M   'P 1'
#
loop_
_entity.id
_entity.type
_entity.pdbx_description
1 polymer ?
#
loop_
_entity_poly.entity_id
_entity_poly.type
_entity_poly.pdbx_seq_one_letter_code
_entity_poly.pdbx_strand_id
1 'polypeptide(L)'
;MEGWSHDWVKMLETVAVGVEQFFLEATKEMTEALDAFADFSEDIAAQLEGAIAPELDTLDAEIDPWIESILQAFMGLETAINEAAEPVNHTLEPMLNEHPACVGCRHYHGQMYGGNVLVCAMHPYGWETETCPDWESSWKN
;
A
#
# COMPACT_ATOMS: atom_id res chain seq x y z
N MET A 1 -71.88 29.47 6.11
CA MET A 1 -70.43 29.24 5.90
C MET A 1 -70.04 27.78 6.19
N GLU A 2 -70.93 26.80 6.02
CA GLU A 2 -70.69 25.40 6.46
C GLU A 2 -70.41 24.41 5.30
N GLY A 3 -70.81 24.72 4.06
CA GLY A 3 -70.59 23.82 2.92
C GLY A 3 -69.12 23.68 2.52
N TRP A 4 -68.39 24.80 2.52
CA TRP A 4 -66.99 24.82 2.08
C TRP A 4 -66.04 24.02 2.98
N SER A 5 -66.27 24.01 4.30
CA SER A 5 -65.46 23.21 5.22
C SER A 5 -65.69 21.71 5.03
N HIS A 6 -66.93 21.31 4.73
CA HIS A 6 -67.28 19.91 4.55
C HIS A 6 -66.72 19.36 3.23
N ASP A 7 -66.72 20.17 2.17
CA ASP A 7 -66.12 19.82 0.89
C ASP A 7 -64.60 19.69 0.99
N TRP A 8 -63.95 20.56 1.78
CA TRP A 8 -62.50 20.52 1.99
C TRP A 8 -62.05 19.28 2.79
N VAL A 9 -62.78 18.90 3.84
CA VAL A 9 -62.51 17.67 4.62
C VAL A 9 -62.64 16.43 3.75
N LYS A 10 -63.68 16.37 2.90
CA LYS A 10 -63.91 15.22 2.01
C LYS A 10 -62.82 15.07 0.94
N MET A 11 -62.30 16.20 0.44
CA MET A 11 -61.17 16.21 -0.48
C MET A 11 -59.90 15.66 0.19
N LEU A 12 -59.61 16.09 1.42
CA LEU A 12 -58.47 15.59 2.18
C LEU A 12 -58.56 14.10 2.51
N GLU A 13 -59.73 13.60 2.89
CA GLU A 13 -59.92 12.15 3.11
C GLU A 13 -59.67 11.35 1.82
N THR A 14 -60.18 11.85 0.69
CA THR A 14 -59.98 11.19 -0.61
C THR A 14 -58.49 11.18 -1.01
N VAL A 15 -57.78 12.28 -0.76
CA VAL A 15 -56.33 12.37 -1.02
C VAL A 15 -55.54 11.49 -0.06
N ALA A 16 -55.89 11.46 1.23
CA ALA A 16 -55.23 10.62 2.22
C ALA A 16 -55.34 9.13 1.88
N VAL A 17 -56.53 8.66 1.51
CA VAL A 17 -56.76 7.28 1.07
C VAL A 17 -55.97 6.96 -0.20
N GLY A 18 -55.95 7.89 -1.17
CA GLY A 18 -55.18 7.71 -2.41
C GLY A 18 -53.67 7.60 -2.17
N VAL A 19 -53.14 8.37 -1.22
CA VAL A 19 -51.73 8.33 -0.83
C VAL A 19 -51.38 7.02 -0.10
N GLU A 20 -52.24 6.56 0.81
CA GLU A 20 -52.05 5.27 1.51
C GLU A 20 -52.05 4.10 0.53
N GLN A 21 -52.98 4.08 -0.43
CA GLN A 21 -53.00 3.05 -1.48
C GLN A 21 -51.76 3.08 -2.36
N PHE A 22 -51.30 4.27 -2.76
CA PHE A 22 -50.07 4.42 -3.53
C PHE A 22 -48.85 3.85 -2.79
N PHE A 23 -48.68 4.16 -1.49
CA PHE A 23 -47.57 3.63 -0.71
C PHE A 23 -47.64 2.12 -0.53
N LEU A 24 -48.84 1.54 -0.35
CA LEU A 24 -49.01 0.09 -0.26
C LEU A 24 -48.63 -0.62 -1.57
N GLU A 25 -49.06 -0.06 -2.70
CA GLU A 25 -48.77 -0.62 -4.01
C GLU A 25 -47.30 -0.46 -4.38
N ALA A 26 -46.69 0.71 -4.14
CA ALA A 26 -45.27 0.94 -4.34
C ALA A 26 -44.39 0.04 -3.45
N THR A 27 -44.80 -0.20 -2.20
CA THR A 27 -44.06 -1.11 -1.29
C THR A 27 -44.14 -2.55 -1.79
N LYS A 28 -45.31 -2.97 -2.28
CA LYS A 28 -45.50 -4.30 -2.85
C LYS A 28 -44.66 -4.53 -4.10
N GLU A 29 -44.70 -3.58 -5.04
CA GLU A 29 -43.93 -3.63 -6.28
C GLU A 29 -42.41 -3.61 -6.01
N MET A 30 -41.97 -2.83 -5.02
CA MET A 30 -40.58 -2.82 -4.56
C MET A 30 -40.17 -4.17 -3.93
N THR A 31 -41.06 -4.81 -3.17
CA THR A 31 -40.79 -6.12 -2.55
C THR A 31 -40.64 -7.20 -3.62
N GLU A 32 -41.55 -7.23 -4.61
CA GLU A 32 -41.47 -8.15 -5.74
C GLU A 32 -40.20 -7.94 -6.58
N ALA A 33 -39.77 -6.69 -6.76
CA ALA A 33 -38.51 -6.38 -7.44
C ALA A 33 -37.27 -6.81 -6.64
N LEU A 34 -37.30 -6.69 -5.30
CA LEU A 34 -36.24 -7.16 -4.42
C LEU A 34 -36.14 -8.69 -4.42
N ASP A 35 -37.27 -9.39 -4.39
CA ASP A 35 -37.31 -10.86 -4.46
C ASP A 35 -36.74 -11.36 -5.81
N ALA A 36 -37.16 -10.75 -6.93
CA ALA A 36 -36.61 -11.08 -8.25
C ALA A 36 -35.10 -10.80 -8.37
N PHE A 37 -34.61 -9.74 -7.71
CA PHE A 37 -33.19 -9.43 -7.64
C PHE A 37 -32.43 -10.44 -6.77
N ALA A 38 -33.02 -10.88 -5.65
CA ALA A 38 -32.45 -11.91 -4.80
C ALA A 38 -32.29 -13.23 -5.56
N ASP A 39 -33.33 -13.69 -6.24
CA ASP A 39 -33.29 -14.91 -7.08
C ASP A 39 -32.21 -14.80 -8.17
N PHE A 40 -32.14 -13.66 -8.86
CA PHE A 40 -31.09 -13.40 -9.86
C PHE A 40 -29.69 -13.41 -9.24
N SER A 41 -29.53 -12.91 -8.02
CA SER A 41 -28.26 -12.90 -7.31
C SER A 41 -27.81 -14.30 -6.89
N GLU A 42 -28.75 -15.17 -6.48
CA GLU A 42 -28.47 -16.58 -6.17
C GLU A 42 -28.04 -17.34 -7.44
N ASP A 43 -28.70 -17.10 -8.58
CA ASP A 43 -28.33 -17.68 -9.87
C ASP A 43 -26.93 -17.24 -10.35
N ILE A 44 -26.55 -15.98 -10.13
CA ILE A 44 -25.19 -15.51 -10.42
C ILE A 44 -24.18 -16.14 -9.47
N ALA A 45 -24.48 -16.20 -8.17
CA ALA A 45 -23.58 -16.78 -7.18
C ALA A 45 -23.29 -18.26 -7.50
N ALA A 46 -24.32 -19.04 -7.84
CA ALA A 46 -24.18 -20.43 -8.25
C ALA A 46 -23.35 -20.59 -9.54
N GLN A 47 -23.51 -19.68 -10.52
CA GLN A 47 -22.72 -19.70 -11.74
C GLN A 47 -21.25 -19.31 -11.50
N LEU A 48 -21.00 -18.33 -10.63
CA LEU A 48 -19.64 -17.91 -10.27
C LEU A 48 -18.88 -19.03 -9.54
N GLU A 49 -19.55 -19.70 -8.60
CA GLU A 49 -18.96 -20.83 -7.86
C GLU A 49 -18.74 -22.06 -8.75
N GLY A 50 -19.67 -22.35 -9.67
CA GLY A 50 -19.55 -23.52 -10.56
C GLY A 50 -18.60 -23.35 -11.74
N ALA A 51 -18.47 -22.13 -12.29
CA ALA A 51 -17.71 -21.90 -13.52
C ALA A 51 -16.37 -21.22 -13.29
N ILE A 52 -16.29 -20.27 -12.35
CA ILE A 52 -15.12 -19.38 -12.21
C ILE A 52 -14.23 -19.79 -11.03
N ALA A 53 -14.82 -20.20 -9.90
CA ALA A 53 -14.02 -20.69 -8.76
C ALA A 53 -13.02 -21.80 -9.12
N PRO A 54 -13.37 -22.87 -9.88
CA PRO A 54 -12.39 -23.89 -10.23
C PRO A 54 -11.28 -23.38 -11.16
N GLU A 55 -11.56 -22.40 -12.02
CA GLU A 55 -10.55 -21.77 -12.88
C GLU A 55 -9.60 -20.90 -12.07
N LEU A 56 -10.09 -20.19 -11.05
CA LEU A 56 -9.27 -19.41 -10.12
C LEU A 56 -8.38 -20.31 -9.26
N ASP A 57 -8.91 -21.41 -8.71
CA ASP A 57 -8.13 -22.37 -7.93
C ASP A 57 -7.03 -23.02 -8.78
N THR A 58 -7.32 -23.30 -10.06
CA THR A 58 -6.34 -23.84 -11.00
C THR A 58 -5.25 -22.81 -11.33
N LEU A 59 -5.64 -21.55 -11.54
CA LEU A 59 -4.72 -20.45 -11.81
C LEU A 59 -3.79 -20.20 -10.61
N ASP A 60 -4.33 -20.23 -9.39
CA ASP A 60 -3.56 -20.07 -8.15
C ASP A 60 -2.49 -21.18 -8.02
N ALA A 61 -2.90 -22.44 -8.24
CA ALA A 61 -2.01 -23.59 -8.22
C ALA A 61 -0.90 -23.55 -9.31
N GLU A 62 -1.16 -22.92 -10.45
CA GLU A 62 -0.16 -22.73 -11.51
C GLU A 62 0.79 -21.56 -11.24
N ILE A 63 0.30 -20.50 -10.60
CA ILE A 63 1.07 -19.27 -10.32
C ILE A 63 1.99 -19.45 -9.11
N ASP A 64 1.52 -20.11 -8.05
CA ASP A 64 2.26 -20.34 -6.80
C ASP A 64 3.71 -20.82 -7.00
N PRO A 65 3.99 -21.90 -7.76
CA PRO A 65 5.36 -22.39 -7.93
C PRO A 65 6.24 -21.40 -8.70
N TRP A 66 5.65 -20.57 -9.57
CA TRP A 66 6.39 -19.54 -10.31
C TRP A 66 6.76 -18.36 -9.40
N ILE A 67 5.84 -17.93 -8.54
CA ILE A 67 6.09 -16.91 -7.51
C ILE A 67 7.20 -17.38 -6.56
N GLU A 68 7.11 -18.61 -6.05
CA GLU A 68 8.13 -19.18 -5.16
C GLU A 68 9.52 -19.18 -5.83
N SER A 69 9.60 -19.62 -7.09
CA SER A 69 10.85 -19.66 -7.84
C SER A 69 11.47 -18.27 -8.02
N ILE A 70 10.66 -17.26 -8.35
CA ILE A 70 11.12 -15.87 -8.51
C ILE A 70 11.57 -15.29 -7.17
N LEU A 71 10.81 -15.49 -6.10
CA LEU A 71 11.17 -15.00 -4.77
C LEU A 71 12.49 -15.61 -4.31
N GLN A 72 12.69 -16.91 -4.52
CA GLN A 72 13.96 -17.57 -4.19
C GLN A 72 15.14 -17.01 -5.00
N ALA A 73 14.96 -16.80 -6.31
CA ALA A 73 15.99 -16.22 -7.15
C ALA A 73 16.34 -14.79 -6.73
N PHE A 74 15.32 -13.99 -6.39
CA PHE A 74 15.50 -12.61 -5.94
C PHE A 74 16.23 -12.54 -4.60
N MET A 75 15.83 -13.33 -3.60
CA MET A 75 16.51 -13.40 -2.30
C MET A 75 17.96 -13.88 -2.43
N GLY A 76 18.22 -14.86 -3.31
CA GLY A 76 19.58 -15.33 -3.59
C GLY A 76 20.44 -14.24 -4.22
N LEU A 77 19.88 -13.45 -5.13
CA LEU A 77 20.57 -12.33 -5.75
C LEU A 77 20.83 -11.19 -4.76
N GLU A 78 19.85 -10.81 -3.94
CA GLU A 78 20.00 -9.79 -2.89
C GLU A 78 21.11 -10.16 -1.92
N THR A 79 21.13 -11.41 -1.47
CA THR A 79 22.19 -11.93 -0.59
C THR A 79 23.56 -11.82 -1.25
N ALA A 80 23.69 -12.25 -2.50
CA ALA A 80 24.95 -12.20 -3.24
C ALA A 80 25.43 -10.76 -3.49
N ILE A 81 24.52 -9.83 -3.76
CA ILE A 81 24.86 -8.41 -3.91
C ILE A 81 25.33 -7.85 -2.57
N ASN A 82 24.63 -8.14 -1.47
CA ASN A 82 24.99 -7.63 -0.16
C ASN A 82 26.36 -8.16 0.31
N GLU A 83 26.62 -9.46 0.12
CA GLU A 83 27.94 -10.05 0.41
C GLU A 83 29.06 -9.45 -0.46
N ALA A 84 28.80 -9.18 -1.73
CA ALA A 84 29.77 -8.54 -2.62
C ALA A 84 29.98 -7.05 -2.27
N ALA A 85 28.94 -6.38 -1.76
CA ALA A 85 28.95 -4.97 -1.41
C ALA A 85 29.45 -4.70 0.01
N GLU A 86 29.45 -5.65 0.94
CA GLU A 86 29.99 -5.54 2.31
C GLU A 86 31.27 -4.70 2.42
N PRO A 87 32.39 -5.00 1.70
CA PRO A 87 33.62 -4.21 1.82
C PRO A 87 33.46 -2.77 1.32
N VAL A 88 32.56 -2.55 0.37
CA VAL A 88 32.21 -1.23 -0.15
C VAL A 88 31.31 -0.50 0.84
N ASN A 89 30.35 -1.18 1.48
CA ASN A 89 29.39 -0.60 2.41
C ASN A 89 30.08 -0.11 3.68
N HIS A 90 30.97 -0.93 4.25
CA HIS A 90 31.78 -0.57 5.44
C HIS A 90 32.75 0.60 5.20
N THR A 91 33.07 0.90 3.94
CA THR A 91 34.01 1.97 3.60
C THR A 91 33.28 3.21 3.08
N LEU A 92 32.29 3.07 2.20
CA LEU A 92 31.64 4.18 1.50
C LEU A 92 30.47 4.79 2.27
N GLU A 93 29.67 4.02 3.02
CA GLU A 93 28.56 4.61 3.81
C GLU A 93 29.07 5.58 4.88
N PRO A 94 30.10 5.23 5.70
CA PRO A 94 30.63 6.16 6.69
C PRO A 94 31.29 7.38 6.04
N MET A 95 31.86 7.22 4.85
CA MET A 95 32.40 8.34 4.07
C MET A 95 31.31 9.30 3.62
N LEU A 96 30.30 8.81 2.92
CA LEU A 96 29.35 9.66 2.20
C LEU A 96 28.25 10.24 3.09
N ASN A 97 27.80 9.49 4.10
CA ASN A 97 26.61 9.84 4.86
C ASN A 97 26.90 10.24 6.32
N GLU A 98 27.94 9.69 6.95
CA GLU A 98 28.19 9.93 8.39
C GLU A 98 29.29 10.97 8.64
N HIS A 99 30.38 10.92 7.86
CA HIS A 99 31.55 11.76 8.08
C HIS A 99 32.08 12.40 6.77
N PRO A 100 31.26 13.20 6.07
CA PRO A 100 31.61 13.78 4.78
C PRO A 100 32.83 14.71 4.85
N ALA A 101 33.05 15.38 5.98
CA ALA A 101 34.20 16.26 6.19
C ALA A 101 35.56 15.53 6.14
N CYS A 102 35.57 14.21 6.35
CA CYS A 102 36.75 13.37 6.32
C CYS A 102 37.08 12.82 4.90
N VAL A 103 36.20 13.01 3.91
CA VAL A 103 36.26 12.40 2.56
C VAL A 103 37.28 13.06 1.64
N GLY A 104 38.58 12.89 1.89
CA GLY A 104 39.61 13.55 1.08
C GLY A 104 40.70 14.24 1.89
N CYS A 105 40.64 14.08 3.20
CA CYS A 105 41.72 14.39 4.12
C CYS A 105 42.87 13.43 3.89
N ARG A 106 44.09 13.96 3.96
CA ARG A 106 45.33 13.18 3.87
C ARG A 106 45.36 12.03 4.89
N HIS A 107 44.80 12.24 6.08
CA HIS A 107 44.77 11.25 7.15
C HIS A 107 43.40 10.56 7.32
N TYR A 108 42.63 10.43 6.24
CA TYR A 108 41.45 9.57 6.27
C TYR A 108 41.85 8.11 6.56
N HIS A 109 41.11 7.44 7.45
CA HIS A 109 41.43 6.07 7.86
C HIS A 109 40.32 5.08 7.50
N GLY A 110 39.06 5.37 7.82
CA GLY A 110 37.90 4.67 7.25
C GLY A 110 37.76 3.19 7.54
N GLN A 111 38.34 2.68 8.63
CA GLN A 111 38.37 1.26 8.94
C GLN A 111 37.70 0.93 10.27
N MET A 112 37.04 -0.23 10.32
CA MET A 112 36.38 -0.72 11.52
C MET A 112 37.30 -1.61 12.37
N TYR A 113 37.37 -1.34 13.67
CA TYR A 113 38.13 -2.10 14.66
C TYR A 113 37.22 -2.48 15.83
N GLY A 114 36.98 -3.78 16.02
CA GLY A 114 36.20 -4.27 17.17
C GLY A 114 34.82 -3.61 17.30
N GLY A 115 34.17 -3.30 16.17
CA GLY A 115 32.85 -2.64 16.13
C GLY A 115 32.87 -1.10 16.19
N ASN A 116 34.05 -0.46 16.22
CA ASN A 116 34.17 1.00 16.16
C ASN A 116 34.87 1.42 14.86
N VAL A 117 34.27 2.35 14.12
CA VAL A 117 34.91 2.95 12.95
C VAL A 117 35.89 4.03 13.41
N LEU A 118 37.12 3.96 12.91
CA LEU A 118 38.11 5.00 13.06
C LEU A 118 38.10 5.83 11.76
N VAL A 119 37.46 7.01 11.84
CA VAL A 119 37.10 7.81 10.65
C VAL A 119 38.32 8.53 10.06
N CYS A 120 38.93 9.42 10.84
CA CYS A 120 40.16 10.13 10.52
C CYS A 120 41.25 9.71 11.53
N ALA A 121 42.51 9.54 11.11
CA ALA A 121 43.57 8.99 11.98
C ALA A 121 43.82 9.81 13.26
N MET A 122 43.58 11.12 13.21
CA MET A 122 43.68 12.03 14.36
C MET A 122 42.33 12.31 15.05
N HIS A 123 41.22 11.98 14.38
CA HIS A 123 39.85 12.24 14.84
C HIS A 123 39.01 10.96 14.70
N PRO A 124 39.00 10.10 15.74
CA PRO A 124 38.32 8.81 15.70
C PRO A 124 36.83 8.90 15.31
N TYR A 125 36.17 9.99 15.70
CA TYR A 125 34.75 10.25 15.44
C TYR A 125 34.49 11.23 14.27
N GLY A 126 35.51 11.49 13.46
CA GLY A 126 35.44 12.46 12.38
C GLY A 126 35.71 13.90 12.84
N TRP A 127 35.84 14.80 11.86
CA TRP A 127 36.08 16.21 12.08
C TRP A 127 34.77 16.97 12.31
N GLU A 128 34.75 17.90 13.26
CA GLU A 128 33.51 18.55 13.72
C GLU A 128 32.97 19.62 12.77
N THR A 129 33.79 20.10 11.82
CA THR A 129 33.39 21.14 10.86
C THR A 129 33.29 20.58 9.45
N GLU A 130 32.74 21.35 8.52
CA GLU A 130 32.48 20.92 7.14
C GLU A 130 33.73 20.56 6.33
N THR A 131 34.93 21.00 6.73
CA THR A 131 36.17 20.73 5.98
C THR A 131 37.32 20.46 6.93
N CYS A 132 38.03 19.35 6.71
CA CYS A 132 39.20 19.02 7.52
C CYS A 132 40.42 19.91 7.22
N PRO A 133 41.32 20.12 8.20
CA PRO A 133 42.48 21.00 8.03
C PRO A 133 43.54 20.48 7.05
N ASP A 134 43.53 19.17 6.79
CA ASP A 134 44.50 18.43 5.97
C ASP A 134 43.88 17.88 4.68
N TRP A 135 42.85 18.54 4.17
CA TRP A 135 42.23 18.19 2.91
C TRP A 135 43.23 18.28 1.73
N GLU A 136 43.45 17.16 1.04
CA GLU A 136 44.38 17.08 -0.12
C GLU A 136 43.70 16.49 -1.37
N SER A 137 42.43 16.09 -1.27
CA SER A 137 41.66 15.52 -2.37
C SER A 137 41.45 16.53 -3.51
N SER A 138 41.69 16.08 -4.74
CA SER A 138 41.38 16.80 -5.98
C SER A 138 39.90 16.75 -6.37
N TRP A 139 39.07 15.99 -5.66
CA TRP A 139 37.63 15.96 -5.85
C TRP A 139 37.06 17.24 -5.25
N LYS A 140 36.88 18.26 -6.09
CA LYS A 140 36.12 19.46 -5.72
C LYS A 140 34.64 19.07 -5.65
N ASN A 141 33.99 19.41 -4.54
CA ASN A 141 32.54 19.50 -4.46
C ASN A 141 31.99 20.41 -5.57
#